data_AF-A0A250DHZ1-F1
#
_entry.id   AF-A0A250DHZ1-F1
#
_cell.length_a   1.000
_cell.length_b   1.000
_cell.length_c   1.000
_cell.angle_alpha   90.00
_cell.angle_beta   90.00
_cell.angle_gamma   90.00
#
_symmetry.space_group_name_H-M   'P 1'
#
loop_
_entity.id
_entity.type
_entity.pdbx_description
1 polymer ?
#
loop_
_entity_poly.entity_id
_entity_poly.type
_entity_poly.pdbx_seq_one_letter_code
_entity_poly.pdbx_strand_id
1 'polypeptide(L)'
;MGWEIGYDTNWHRDIGYGVPSICDHPGCGAEIHRGLAHVCGGEPYGGDRGCGLYFCAAHLRLHERLPQLCCRCSPRVRTPFTPTADLPAWIEHKLTDESWTAWRAEHPEFAVEHSRKITP
;
A
#
# COMPACT_ATOMS: atom_id res chain seq x y z
N MET A 1 -7.43 -6.33 18.46
CA MET A 1 -7.86 -5.32 17.48
C MET A 1 -6.83 -5.33 16.36
N GLY A 2 -7.20 -5.83 15.17
CA GLY A 2 -6.34 -5.83 13.99
C GLY A 2 -6.47 -4.51 13.24
N TRP A 3 -5.40 -4.05 12.61
CA TRP A 3 -5.43 -2.89 11.72
C TRP A 3 -5.76 -3.37 10.30
N GLU A 4 -7.04 -3.61 10.06
CA GLU A 4 -7.52 -4.21 8.81
C GLU A 4 -7.39 -3.25 7.63
N ILE A 5 -7.93 -2.03 7.77
CA ILE A 5 -7.92 -0.99 6.73
C ILE A 5 -7.71 0.38 7.39
N GLY A 6 -6.87 1.20 6.77
CA GLY A 6 -6.65 2.62 7.03
C GLY A 6 -6.27 3.33 5.74
N TYR A 7 -6.05 4.65 5.80
CA TYR A 7 -5.71 5.44 4.63
C TYR A 7 -4.40 6.22 4.85
N ASP A 8 -3.46 6.07 3.92
CA ASP A 8 -2.21 6.84 3.89
C ASP A 8 -2.44 8.16 3.16
N THR A 9 -2.36 9.30 3.85
CA THR A 9 -2.47 10.62 3.22
C THR A 9 -1.20 11.06 2.50
N ASN A 10 -0.04 10.46 2.78
CA ASN A 10 1.19 10.77 2.05
C ASN A 10 1.17 10.11 0.66
N TRP A 11 0.78 8.84 0.63
CA TRP A 11 0.73 8.04 -0.60
C TRP A 11 -0.65 7.98 -1.26
N HIS A 12 -1.67 8.58 -0.64
CA HIS A 12 -3.05 8.64 -1.11
C HIS A 12 -3.63 7.26 -1.47
N ARG A 13 -3.47 6.28 -0.57
CA ARG A 13 -3.88 4.90 -0.80
C ARG A 13 -4.31 4.17 0.46
N ASP A 14 -5.15 3.16 0.29
CA ASP A 14 -5.55 2.27 1.38
C ASP A 14 -4.34 1.46 1.86
N ILE A 15 -4.27 1.23 3.17
CA ILE A 15 -3.21 0.49 3.87
C ILE A 15 -3.84 -0.40 4.95
N GLY A 16 -3.14 -1.45 5.39
CA GLY A 16 -3.63 -2.39 6.41
C GLY A 16 -3.45 -3.86 6.02
N TYR A 17 -3.79 -4.76 6.96
CA TYR A 17 -3.68 -6.21 6.74
C TYR A 17 -4.70 -6.75 5.72
N GLY A 18 -5.84 -6.09 5.58
CA GLY A 18 -6.90 -6.44 4.63
C GLY A 18 -6.74 -5.82 3.24
N VAL A 19 -5.66 -5.06 2.99
CA VAL A 19 -5.45 -4.38 1.70
C VAL A 19 -4.41 -5.15 0.88
N PRO A 20 -4.83 -5.96 -0.11
CA PRO A 20 -3.91 -6.71 -0.95
C PRO A 20 -3.19 -5.76 -1.92
N SER A 21 -1.93 -6.08 -2.22
CA SER A 21 -1.09 -5.23 -3.08
C SER A 21 0.08 -5.99 -3.69
N ILE A 22 0.81 -5.31 -4.57
CA ILE A 22 2.09 -5.78 -5.10
C ILE A 22 3.23 -5.04 -4.40
N CYS A 23 4.38 -5.69 -4.29
CA CYS A 23 5.60 -5.08 -3.78
C CYS A 23 5.95 -3.79 -4.55
N ASP A 24 6.20 -2.69 -3.83
CA ASP A 24 6.56 -1.38 -4.40
C ASP A 24 7.99 -1.30 -4.96
N HIS A 25 8.71 -2.43 -5.04
CA HIS A 25 10.01 -2.47 -5.70
C HIS A 25 9.81 -2.53 -7.22
N PRO A 26 10.46 -1.67 -8.02
CA PRO A 26 10.32 -1.68 -9.46
C PRO A 26 10.60 -3.07 -10.05
N GLY A 27 9.69 -3.54 -10.91
CA GLY A 27 9.79 -4.83 -11.57
C GLY A 27 9.49 -6.05 -10.68
N CYS A 28 9.11 -5.87 -9.41
CA CYS A 28 8.71 -6.97 -8.54
C CYS A 28 7.20 -7.23 -8.66
N GLY A 29 6.81 -8.46 -8.97
CA GLY A 29 5.41 -8.91 -9.01
C GLY A 29 4.96 -9.68 -7.77
N ALA A 30 5.70 -9.60 -6.66
CA ALA A 30 5.37 -10.35 -5.45
C ALA A 30 4.09 -9.79 -4.81
N GLU A 31 3.11 -10.67 -4.61
CA GLU A 31 1.89 -10.38 -3.88
C GLU A 31 2.17 -10.25 -2.38
N ILE A 32 1.62 -9.19 -1.79
CA ILE A 32 1.73 -8.85 -0.38
C ILE A 32 0.43 -8.19 0.09
N HIS A 33 0.39 -7.74 1.34
CA HIS A 33 -0.60 -6.78 1.82
C HIS A 33 0.08 -5.51 2.33
N ARG A 34 -0.65 -4.41 2.46
CA ARG A 34 -0.11 -3.14 2.96
C ARG A 34 -0.08 -3.06 4.49
N GLY A 35 0.31 -4.16 5.13
CA GLY A 35 0.43 -4.28 6.59
C GLY A 35 1.86 -4.05 7.09
N LEU A 36 2.02 -4.05 8.41
CA LEU A 36 3.32 -3.74 9.06
C LEU A 36 4.44 -4.72 8.70
N ALA A 37 4.12 -5.97 8.38
CA ALA A 37 5.10 -6.96 7.92
C ALA A 37 5.81 -6.53 6.62
N HIS A 38 5.21 -5.63 5.85
CA HIS A 38 5.72 -5.20 4.54
C HIS A 38 6.15 -3.74 4.50
N VAL A 39 5.80 -2.91 5.49
CA VAL A 39 6.10 -1.48 5.45
C VAL A 39 7.59 -1.22 5.62
N CYS A 40 8.18 -0.39 4.75
CA CYS A 40 9.49 0.19 4.97
C CYS A 40 9.38 1.23 6.08
N GLY A 41 10.03 0.97 7.22
CA GLY A 41 9.98 1.79 8.42
C GLY A 41 9.46 1.08 9.67
N GLY A 42 8.83 -0.09 9.52
CA GLY A 42 8.31 -0.90 10.64
C GLY A 42 7.07 -0.32 11.34
N GLU A 43 6.64 0.88 10.98
CA GLU A 43 5.49 1.59 11.55
C GLU A 43 4.56 2.08 10.41
N PRO A 44 3.28 2.36 10.70
CA PRO A 44 2.39 3.01 9.73
C PRO A 44 3.05 4.27 9.16
N TYR A 45 2.83 4.53 7.87
CA TYR A 45 3.40 5.68 7.14
C TYR A 45 4.93 5.69 7.04
N GLY A 46 5.63 4.67 7.55
CA GLY A 46 7.07 4.51 7.46
C GLY A 46 7.89 5.09 8.63
N GLY A 47 7.24 5.62 9.66
CA GLY A 47 7.90 6.18 10.85
C GLY A 47 9.00 7.20 10.49
N ASP A 48 10.05 7.27 11.31
CA ASP A 48 11.11 8.28 11.17
C ASP A 48 12.15 7.98 10.06
N ARG A 49 12.22 6.71 9.62
CA ARG A 49 13.32 6.19 8.81
C ARG A 49 12.88 5.62 7.47
N GLY A 50 11.67 5.10 7.40
CA GLY A 50 11.11 4.47 6.23
C GLY A 50 10.52 5.48 5.25
N CYS A 51 10.12 4.98 4.09
CA CYS A 51 9.39 5.79 3.10
C CYS A 51 7.88 5.55 3.15
N GLY A 52 7.38 4.63 3.97
CA GLY A 52 5.94 4.28 4.02
C GLY A 52 5.45 3.43 2.85
N LEU A 53 6.34 3.01 1.95
CA LEU A 53 6.03 2.04 0.89
C LEU A 53 6.11 0.59 1.41
N TYR A 54 5.49 -0.33 0.67
CA TYR A 54 5.35 -1.73 1.08
C TYR A 54 6.15 -2.68 0.19
N PHE A 55 6.89 -3.59 0.80
CA PHE A 55 7.86 -4.46 0.13
C PHE A 55 7.73 -5.90 0.62
N CYS A 56 7.99 -6.85 -0.29
CA CYS A 56 8.15 -8.24 0.09
C CYS A 56 9.45 -8.44 0.89
N ALA A 57 9.57 -9.57 1.59
CA ALA A 57 10.73 -9.88 2.42
C ALA A 57 12.07 -9.80 1.66
N ALA A 58 12.09 -10.07 0.34
CA ALA A 58 13.30 -9.97 -0.48
C ALA A 58 13.79 -8.52 -0.69
N HIS A 59 12.89 -7.54 -0.56
CA HIS A 59 13.18 -6.11 -0.75
C HIS A 59 13.20 -5.33 0.56
N LEU A 60 13.06 -6.01 1.71
CA LEU A 60 13.26 -5.47 3.04
C LEU A 60 14.57 -5.96 3.64
N ARG A 61 15.35 -5.03 4.17
CA ARG A 61 16.55 -5.32 4.95
C ARG A 61 16.20 -5.24 6.43
N LEU A 62 16.45 -6.33 7.14
CA LEU A 62 16.37 -6.37 8.59
C LEU A 62 17.68 -5.86 9.18
N HIS A 63 17.56 -5.12 10.28
CA HIS A 63 18.67 -4.52 10.99
C HIS A 63 18.49 -4.81 12.48
N GLU A 64 19.59 -4.96 13.22
CA GLU A 64 19.53 -5.27 14.66
C GLU A 64 18.96 -4.10 15.48
N ARG A 65 19.26 -2.86 15.09
CA ARG A 65 18.91 -1.64 15.83
C ARG A 65 18.04 -0.65 15.04
N LEU A 66 17.64 -1.01 13.83
CA LEU A 66 16.83 -0.17 12.96
C LEU A 66 15.58 -0.95 12.53
N PRO A 67 14.49 -0.26 12.18
CA PRO A 67 13.35 -0.94 11.58
C PRO A 67 13.74 -1.61 10.25
N GLN A 68 12.84 -2.43 9.72
CA GLN A 68 12.96 -2.98 8.37
C GLN A 68 12.95 -1.86 7.33
N LEU A 69 13.91 -1.84 6.42
CA LEU A 69 14.07 -0.75 5.44
C LEU A 69 14.28 -1.29 4.03
N CYS A 70 13.76 -0.59 3.04
CA CYS A 70 14.07 -0.89 1.64
C CYS A 70 15.50 -0.46 1.26
N CYS A 71 15.96 -0.90 0.09
CA CYS A 71 17.30 -0.59 -0.42
C CYS A 71 17.58 0.91 -0.63
N ARG A 72 16.54 1.76 -0.72
CA ARG A 72 16.70 3.22 -0.82
C ARG A 72 16.72 3.91 0.55
N CYS A 73 16.04 3.38 1.55
CA CYS A 73 16.07 3.92 2.92
C CYS A 73 17.28 3.44 3.73
N SER A 74 17.94 2.37 3.30
CA SER A 74 19.20 1.87 3.87
C SER A 74 20.28 1.82 2.77
N PRO A 75 21.10 2.90 2.57
CA PRO A 75 21.69 3.80 3.57
C PRO A 75 21.14 5.26 3.60
N ARG A 76 19.84 5.48 3.37
CA ARG A 76 19.15 6.79 3.40
C ARG A 76 19.40 7.68 2.17
N VAL A 77 19.16 7.12 0.98
CA VAL A 77 19.15 7.83 -0.32
C VAL A 77 17.99 8.85 -0.43
N ARG A 78 16.97 8.74 0.45
CA ARG A 78 15.82 9.66 0.64
C ARG A 78 14.89 9.89 -0.55
N THR A 79 15.06 9.19 -1.68
CA THR A 79 14.10 9.25 -2.80
C THR A 79 13.31 7.95 -2.85
N PRO A 80 12.03 7.91 -2.43
CA PRO A 80 11.20 6.71 -2.51
C PRO A 80 11.03 6.22 -3.95
N PHE A 81 10.58 4.97 -4.10
CA PHE A 81 10.12 4.48 -5.40
C PHE A 81 8.75 5.09 -5.74
N THR A 82 8.32 4.93 -6.98
CA THR A 82 6.91 5.14 -7.34
C THR A 82 6.12 3.95 -6.77
N PRO A 83 5.04 4.20 -5.99
CA PRO A 83 4.19 3.13 -5.50
C PRO A 83 3.59 2.34 -6.67
N THR A 84 3.43 1.04 -6.48
CA THR A 84 2.65 0.21 -7.40
C THR A 84 1.17 0.57 -7.32
N ALA A 85 0.48 0.40 -8.44
CA ALA A 85 -0.96 0.62 -8.51
C ALA A 85 -1.72 -0.38 -7.61
N ASP A 86 -2.95 0.00 -7.24
CA ASP A 86 -3.87 -0.92 -6.57
C ASP A 86 -4.15 -2.14 -7.45
N LEU A 87 -4.33 -3.29 -6.81
CA LEU A 87 -4.75 -4.50 -7.52
C LEU A 87 -6.15 -4.30 -8.12
N PRO A 88 -6.42 -4.78 -9.34
CA PRO A 88 -7.75 -4.68 -9.94
C PRO A 88 -8.86 -5.26 -9.04
N ALA A 89 -8.60 -6.39 -8.39
CA ALA A 89 -9.53 -7.01 -7.44
C ALA A 89 -9.83 -6.12 -6.23
N TRP A 90 -8.85 -5.32 -5.75
CA TRP A 90 -9.08 -4.35 -4.68
C TRP A 90 -9.97 -3.19 -5.15
N ILE A 91 -9.70 -2.69 -6.36
CA ILE A 91 -10.52 -1.64 -6.98
C ILE A 91 -11.96 -2.14 -7.16
N GLU A 92 -12.14 -3.35 -7.69
CA GLU A 92 -13.45 -3.97 -7.85
C GLU A 92 -14.18 -4.10 -6.51
N HIS A 93 -13.51 -4.61 -5.47
CA HIS A 93 -14.09 -4.71 -4.12
C HIS A 93 -14.60 -3.35 -3.61
N LYS A 94 -13.80 -2.28 -3.73
CA LYS A 94 -14.24 -0.92 -3.35
C LYS A 94 -15.45 -0.43 -4.16
N LEU A 95 -15.63 -0.92 -5.38
CA LEU A 95 -16.71 -0.49 -6.26
C LEU A 95 -18.01 -1.28 -6.08
N THR A 96 -17.93 -2.56 -5.73
CA THR A 96 -19.08 -3.47 -5.73
C THR A 96 -19.56 -3.82 -4.32
N ASP A 97 -18.65 -3.86 -3.33
CA ASP A 97 -19.01 -4.31 -1.99
C ASP A 97 -19.90 -3.30 -1.26
N GLU A 98 -20.91 -3.80 -0.55
CA GLU A 98 -21.88 -2.98 0.16
C GLU A 98 -21.23 -2.15 1.29
N SER A 99 -20.19 -2.68 1.93
CA SER A 99 -19.46 -1.99 3.00
C SER A 99 -18.78 -0.70 2.54
N TRP A 100 -18.52 -0.57 1.24
CA TRP A 100 -17.90 0.61 0.62
C TRP A 100 -18.91 1.62 0.05
N THR A 101 -20.21 1.43 0.29
CA THR A 101 -21.27 2.32 -0.24
C THR A 101 -21.09 3.77 0.21
N ALA A 102 -20.80 3.99 1.50
CA ALA A 102 -20.58 5.34 2.05
C ALA A 102 -19.35 6.00 1.40
N TRP A 103 -18.24 5.25 1.29
CA TRP A 103 -17.02 5.74 0.65
C TRP A 103 -17.25 6.14 -0.82
N ARG A 104 -18.01 5.35 -1.59
CA ARG A 104 -18.35 5.70 -2.99
C ARG A 104 -19.19 6.97 -3.09
N ALA A 105 -20.07 7.22 -2.12
CA ALA A 105 -20.86 8.45 -2.08
C ALA A 105 -19.99 9.70 -1.82
N GLU A 106 -18.92 9.55 -1.04
CA GLU A 106 -17.95 10.62 -0.76
C GLU A 106 -16.92 10.79 -1.89
N HIS A 107 -16.65 9.74 -2.66
CA HIS A 107 -15.68 9.72 -3.76
C HIS A 107 -16.31 9.37 -5.13
N PRO A 108 -17.29 10.16 -5.61
CA PRO A 108 -18.04 9.84 -6.82
C PRO A 108 -17.19 9.84 -8.10
N GLU A 109 -16.17 10.70 -8.19
CA GLU A 109 -15.29 10.77 -9.36
C GLU A 109 -14.48 9.49 -9.55
N PHE A 110 -13.90 8.95 -8.46
CA PHE A 110 -13.17 7.68 -8.50
C PHE A 110 -14.09 6.53 -8.93
N ALA A 111 -15.30 6.49 -8.36
CA ALA A 111 -16.28 5.46 -8.67
C ALA A 111 -16.69 5.49 -10.15
N VAL A 112 -16.92 6.68 -10.71
CA VAL A 112 -17.26 6.86 -12.13
C VAL A 112 -16.09 6.51 -13.04
N GLU A 113 -14.86 6.90 -12.70
CA GLU A 113 -13.68 6.60 -13.53
C GLU A 113 -13.42 5.09 -13.63
N HIS A 114 -13.48 4.40 -12.50
CA HIS A 114 -13.08 3.00 -12.43
C HIS A 114 -14.22 2.03 -12.76
N SER A 115 -15.49 2.41 -12.58
CA SER A 115 -16.63 1.59 -13.03
C SER A 115 -16.65 1.40 -14.55
N ARG A 116 -16.22 2.40 -15.32
CA ARG A 116 -16.12 2.31 -16.79
C ARG A 116 -15.09 1.28 -17.27
N LYS A 117 -14.15 0.90 -16.42
CA LYS A 117 -13.06 -0.05 -16.73
C LYS A 117 -13.41 -1.50 -16.35
N ILE A 118 -14.54 -1.73 -15.69
CA ILE A 118 -14.99 -3.07 -15.23
C ILE A 118 -16.00 -3.71 -16.20
N THR A 119 -16.58 -2.94 -17.12
CA THR A 119 -17.45 -3.48 -18.16
C THR A 119 -16.62 -4.24 -19.20
N PRO A 120 -16.96 -5.51 -19.54
CA PRO A 120 -16.23 -6.32 -20.51
C PRO A 120 -16.30 -5.76 -21.95
#